data_AF-A0A7D5S8N0-F1
#
_entry.id   AF-A0A7D5S8N0-F1
#
_cell.length_a   1.000
_cell.length_b   1.000
_cell.length_c   1.000
_cell.angle_alpha   90.00
_cell.angle_beta   90.00
_cell.angle_gamma   90.00
#
_symmetry.space_group_name_H-M   'P 1'
#
loop_
_entity.id
_entity.type
_entity.pdbx_description
1 polymer ?
#
loop_
_entity_poly.entity_id
_entity_poly.type
_entity_poly.pdbx_seq_one_letter_code
_entity_poly.pdbx_strand_id
1 'polypeptide(L)'
;MLIHPRAVVSAQAALQKSTFVSAQAIVQARASIGRGCIINTGAIVEHECIIGDFAHIAPGAVLAGNVTVGNNTLIGAGTIVREGIRIGSGVVVGA
;
A
#
# COMPACT_ATOMS: atom_id res chain seq x y z
N MET A 1 9.86 -1.54 11.77
CA MET A 1 9.57 -1.27 10.35
C MET A 1 10.76 -1.78 9.56
N LEU A 2 10.53 -2.41 8.41
CA LEU A 2 11.60 -2.92 7.55
C LEU A 2 11.35 -2.39 6.15
N ILE A 3 12.24 -1.51 5.67
CA ILE A 3 12.16 -0.91 4.34
C ILE A 3 13.36 -1.39 3.56
N HIS A 4 13.13 -2.00 2.41
CA HIS A 4 14.21 -2.39 1.51
C HIS A 4 14.94 -1.15 0.97
N PRO A 5 16.29 -1.14 0.84
CA PRO A 5 17.05 0.04 0.39
C PRO A 5 16.69 0.57 -1.00
N ARG A 6 16.04 -0.27 -1.83
CA ARG A 6 15.53 0.07 -3.17
C ARG A 6 14.06 0.49 -3.21
N ALA A 7 13.40 0.61 -2.07
CA ALA A 7 12.07 1.21 -2.02
C ALA A 7 12.18 2.74 -2.07
N VAL A 8 11.18 3.39 -2.67
CA VAL A 8 11.08 4.85 -2.68
C VAL A 8 9.91 5.25 -1.79
N VAL A 9 10.21 5.88 -0.66
CA VAL A 9 9.19 6.33 0.29
C VAL A 9 9.32 7.83 0.45
N SER A 10 8.25 8.56 0.16
CA SER A 10 8.21 10.01 0.36
C SER A 10 8.43 10.37 1.83
N ALA A 11 9.18 11.45 2.08
CA ALA A 11 9.33 12.01 3.42
C ALA A 11 8.01 12.50 4.04
N GLN A 12 6.97 12.68 3.22
CA GLN A 12 5.62 13.07 3.65
C GLN A 12 4.69 11.87 3.87
N ALA A 13 5.14 10.64 3.63
CA ALA A 13 4.36 9.43 3.91
C ALA A 13 4.45 9.07 5.40
N ALA A 14 3.34 8.57 5.95
CA ALA A 14 3.28 8.10 7.34
C ALA A 14 3.19 6.57 7.35
N LEU A 15 4.22 5.90 7.89
CA LEU A 15 4.25 4.44 8.00
C LEU A 15 4.23 4.02 9.47
N GLN A 16 3.30 3.15 9.84
CA GLN A 16 3.19 2.63 11.20
C GLN A 16 4.15 1.45 11.46
N LYS A 17 4.26 1.05 12.73
CA LYS A 17 5.16 -0.04 13.17
C LYS A 17 4.83 -1.37 12.50
N SER A 18 5.85 -2.23 12.42
CA SER A 18 5.77 -3.58 11.84
C SER A 18 5.39 -3.67 10.35
N THR A 19 5.29 -2.54 9.66
CA THR A 19 5.11 -2.52 8.20
C THR A 19 6.39 -2.90 7.47
N PHE A 20 6.24 -3.71 6.42
CA PHE A 20 7.29 -4.12 5.50
C PHE A 20 7.08 -3.46 4.14
N VAL A 21 8.14 -2.85 3.61
CA VAL A 21 8.16 -2.25 2.27
C VAL A 21 9.25 -2.94 1.45
N SER A 22 8.84 -3.69 0.45
CA SER A 22 9.72 -4.53 -0.36
C SER A 22 10.50 -3.72 -1.41
N ALA A 23 11.41 -4.40 -2.12
CA ALA A 23 12.20 -3.79 -3.17
C ALA A 23 11.34 -3.16 -4.26
N GLN A 24 11.72 -1.96 -4.71
CA GLN A 24 11.06 -1.23 -5.81
C GLN A 24 9.61 -0.82 -5.52
N ALA A 25 9.10 -1.03 -4.31
CA ALA A 25 7.84 -0.44 -3.90
C ALA A 25 7.97 1.08 -3.81
N ILE A 26 6.91 1.79 -4.19
CA ILE A 26 6.82 3.25 -4.18
C ILE A 26 5.66 3.67 -3.28
N VAL A 27 5.94 4.51 -2.29
CA VAL A 27 4.93 5.12 -1.41
C VAL A 27 5.04 6.64 -1.52
N GLN A 28 4.04 7.27 -2.10
CA GLN A 28 4.05 8.68 -2.48
C GLN A 28 3.61 9.62 -1.34
N ALA A 29 3.69 10.93 -1.61
CA ALA A 29 3.43 11.98 -0.63
C ALA A 29 2.07 11.85 0.05
N ARG A 30 2.06 12.03 1.37
CA ARG A 30 0.85 12.03 2.21
C ARG A 30 0.07 10.71 2.23
N ALA A 31 0.62 9.63 1.69
CA ALA A 31 0.06 8.29 1.91
C ALA A 31 0.23 7.89 3.40
N SER A 32 -0.79 7.23 3.95
CA SER A 32 -0.81 6.72 5.32
C SER A 32 -0.92 5.20 5.30
N ILE A 33 0.09 4.52 5.84
CA ILE A 33 0.18 3.06 5.87
C ILE A 33 0.05 2.57 7.32
N GLY A 34 -0.99 1.77 7.57
CA GLY A 34 -1.29 1.14 8.86
C GLY A 34 -0.22 0.16 9.33
N ARG A 35 -0.45 -0.42 10.51
CA ARG A 35 0.48 -1.33 11.20
C ARG A 35 0.49 -2.68 10.51
N GLY A 36 1.66 -3.32 10.47
CA GLY A 36 1.78 -4.70 9.96
C GLY A 36 1.40 -4.86 8.49
N CYS A 37 1.39 -3.78 7.71
CA CYS A 37 1.10 -3.86 6.29
C CYS A 37 2.27 -4.47 5.53
N ILE A 38 1.96 -5.07 4.38
CA ILE A 38 2.95 -5.51 3.40
C ILE A 38 2.75 -4.68 2.14
N ILE A 39 3.70 -3.82 1.82
CA ILE A 39 3.79 -3.15 0.52
C ILE A 39 4.81 -3.92 -0.30
N ASN A 40 4.33 -4.80 -1.16
CA ASN A 40 5.16 -5.84 -1.78
C ASN A 40 5.95 -5.33 -2.99
N THR A 41 6.75 -6.21 -3.58
CA THR A 41 7.73 -5.87 -4.62
C THR A 41 7.09 -5.12 -5.78
N GLY A 42 7.60 -3.92 -6.09
CA GLY A 42 7.09 -3.10 -7.18
C GLY A 42 5.67 -2.55 -7.00
N ALA A 43 5.05 -2.70 -5.82
CA ALA A 43 3.76 -2.11 -5.54
C ALA A 43 3.85 -0.58 -5.48
N ILE A 44 2.86 0.11 -6.03
CA ILE A 44 2.80 1.58 -6.06
C ILE A 44 1.59 2.04 -5.24
N VAL A 45 1.85 2.86 -4.23
CA VAL A 45 0.83 3.54 -3.42
C VAL A 45 0.97 5.03 -3.68
N GLU A 46 0.08 5.58 -4.50
CA GLU A 46 0.10 7.01 -4.88
C GLU A 46 -0.29 7.95 -3.74
N HIS A 47 -0.21 9.25 -4.02
CA HIS A 47 -0.46 10.31 -3.04
C HIS A 47 -1.80 10.15 -2.32
N GLU A 48 -1.84 10.52 -1.04
CA GLU A 48 -3.05 10.54 -0.20
C GLU A 48 -3.77 9.19 -0.02
N CYS A 49 -3.16 8.06 -0.43
CA CYS A 49 -3.74 6.76 -0.14
C CYS A 49 -3.78 6.48 1.37
N ILE A 50 -4.81 5.77 1.81
CA ILE A 50 -4.98 5.31 3.19
C ILE A 50 -5.05 3.79 3.18
N ILE A 51 -4.05 3.14 3.77
CA ILE A 51 -3.95 1.68 3.86
C ILE A 51 -4.16 1.27 5.31
N GLY A 52 -5.20 0.50 5.56
CA GLY A 52 -5.57 -0.01 6.88
C GLY A 52 -4.60 -1.04 7.43
N ASP A 53 -4.71 -1.32 8.73
CA ASP A 53 -3.83 -2.26 9.44
C ASP A 53 -3.89 -3.67 8.82
N PHE A 54 -2.74 -4.32 8.75
CA PHE A 54 -2.58 -5.69 8.23
C PHE A 54 -3.05 -5.90 6.79
N ALA A 55 -3.14 -4.82 5.99
CA ALA A 55 -3.41 -4.95 4.57
C ALA A 55 -2.17 -5.44 3.80
N HIS A 56 -2.41 -6.18 2.72
CA HIS A 56 -1.38 -6.68 1.82
C HIS A 56 -1.60 -6.10 0.43
N ILE A 57 -0.71 -5.20 0.03
CA ILE A 57 -0.63 -4.69 -1.34
C ILE A 57 0.37 -5.59 -2.07
N ALA A 58 -0.13 -6.55 -2.85
CA ALA A 58 0.67 -7.62 -3.45
C ALA A 58 1.59 -7.10 -4.59
N PRO A 59 2.51 -7.94 -5.13
CA PRO A 59 3.52 -7.47 -6.07
C PRO A 59 2.94 -6.77 -7.30
N GLY A 60 3.52 -5.64 -7.67
CA GLY A 60 3.12 -4.87 -8.84
C GLY A 60 1.71 -4.27 -8.78
N ALA A 61 1.00 -4.36 -7.67
CA ALA A 61 -0.30 -3.70 -7.52
C ALA A 61 -0.13 -2.18 -7.49
N VAL A 62 -1.03 -1.45 -8.14
CA VAL A 62 -1.02 0.02 -8.23
C VAL A 62 -2.30 0.57 -7.63
N LEU A 63 -2.17 1.39 -6.60
CA LEU A 63 -3.25 2.19 -6.05
C LEU A 63 -3.02 3.63 -6.53
N ALA A 64 -3.92 4.15 -7.35
CA ALA A 64 -3.89 5.55 -7.77
C ALA A 64 -4.23 6.49 -6.61
N GLY A 65 -4.14 7.81 -6.84
CA GLY A 65 -4.29 8.82 -5.80
C GLY A 65 -5.54 8.64 -4.94
N ASN A 66 -5.44 8.97 -3.65
CA ASN A 66 -6.58 9.04 -2.72
C ASN A 66 -7.38 7.72 -2.59
N VAL A 67 -6.77 6.56 -2.86
CA VAL A 67 -7.42 5.26 -2.64
C VAL A 67 -7.40 4.90 -1.16
N THR A 68 -8.52 4.36 -0.66
CA THR A 68 -8.60 3.81 0.71
C THR A 68 -8.71 2.28 0.65
N VAL A 69 -7.88 1.58 1.40
CA VAL A 69 -7.91 0.13 1.59
C VAL A 69 -8.15 -0.17 3.07
N GLY A 70 -9.18 -0.96 3.38
CA GLY A 70 -9.50 -1.33 4.76
C GLY A 70 -8.51 -2.30 5.40
N ASN A 71 -8.75 -2.59 6.69
CA ASN A 71 -7.90 -3.48 7.47
C ASN A 71 -8.01 -4.93 6.97
N ASN A 72 -6.94 -5.72 7.10
CA ASN A 72 -6.91 -7.13 6.73
C ASN A 72 -7.35 -7.40 5.27
N THR A 73 -7.12 -6.44 4.37
CA THR A 73 -7.51 -6.54 2.96
C THR A 73 -6.32 -6.91 2.09
N LEU A 74 -6.55 -7.80 1.12
CA LEU A 74 -5.57 -8.19 0.11
C LEU A 74 -5.91 -7.51 -1.22
N ILE A 75 -4.96 -6.76 -1.76
CA ILE A 75 -4.98 -6.29 -3.14
C ILE A 75 -4.07 -7.21 -3.95
N GLY A 76 -4.65 -7.95 -4.90
CA GLY A 76 -3.98 -8.94 -5.73
C GLY A 76 -2.80 -8.39 -6.54
N ALA A 77 -1.94 -9.31 -6.99
CA ALA A 77 -0.75 -8.93 -7.74
C ALA A 77 -1.15 -8.32 -9.09
N GLY A 78 -0.50 -7.21 -9.47
CA GLY A 78 -0.77 -6.52 -10.73
C GLY A 78 -2.12 -5.78 -10.81
N THR A 79 -2.96 -5.82 -9.77
CA THR A 79 -4.23 -5.08 -9.73
C THR A 79 -3.98 -3.57 -9.85
N ILE A 80 -4.82 -2.87 -10.62
CA ILE A 80 -4.83 -1.41 -10.68
C ILE A 80 -6.15 -0.89 -10.08
N VAL A 81 -6.05 -0.10 -9.02
CA VAL A 81 -7.19 0.56 -8.38
C VAL A 81 -7.23 2.01 -8.80
N ARG A 82 -8.37 2.43 -9.39
CA ARG A 82 -8.61 3.80 -9.84
C ARG A 82 -8.64 4.78 -8.66
N GLU A 83 -8.28 6.03 -8.94
CA GLU A 83 -8.26 7.14 -7.98
C GLU A 83 -9.58 7.28 -7.20
N GLY A 84 -9.47 7.55 -5.90
CA GLY A 84 -10.60 7.83 -5.00
C GLY A 84 -11.43 6.61 -4.60
N ILE A 85 -11.10 5.40 -5.07
CA ILE A 85 -11.83 4.18 -4.71
C ILE A 85 -11.62 3.83 -3.23
N ARG A 86 -12.68 3.34 -2.59
CA ARG A 86 -12.67 2.85 -1.22
C ARG A 86 -12.97 1.36 -1.20
N ILE A 87 -12.02 0.57 -0.72
CA ILE A 87 -12.11 -0.87 -0.54
C ILE A 87 -12.28 -1.15 0.95
N GLY A 88 -13.29 -1.95 1.30
CA GLY A 88 -13.60 -2.30 2.69
C GLY A 88 -12.51 -3.14 3.37
N SER A 89 -12.72 -3.42 4.65
CA SER A 89 -11.87 -4.32 5.45
C SER A 89 -12.22 -5.79 5.19
N GLY A 90 -11.23 -6.69 5.27
CA GLY A 90 -11.41 -8.13 5.04
C GLY A 90 -11.76 -8.50 3.59
N VAL A 91 -11.50 -7.59 2.65
CA VAL A 91 -11.77 -7.80 1.22
C VAL A 91 -10.59 -8.50 0.57
N VAL A 92 -10.87 -9.32 -0.44
CA VAL A 92 -9.85 -9.84 -1.36
C VAL A 92 -10.18 -9.34 -2.75
N VAL A 93 -9.26 -8.58 -3.34
CA VAL A 93 -9.28 -8.25 -4.77
C VAL A 93 -8.33 -9.22 -5.47
N GLY A 94 -8.86 -10.01 -6.40
CA GLY A 94 -8.06 -10.96 -7.18
C GLY A 94 -7.06 -10.28 -8.12
N ALA A 95 -6.10 -11.07 -8.60
CA ALA A 95 -5.22 -10.68 -9.70
C ALA A 95 -5.99 -10.61 -11.03
#